data_AF-A0A2V8KNH2-F1
#
_entry.id   AF-A0A2V8KNH2-F1
#
_cell.length_a   1.000
_cell.length_b   1.000
_cell.length_c   1.000
_cell.angle_alpha   90.00
_cell.angle_beta   90.00
_cell.angle_gamma   90.00
#
_symmetry.space_group_name_H-M   'P 1'
#
loop_
_entity.id
_entity.type
_entity.pdbx_description
1 polymer ?
#
loop_
_entity_poly.entity_id
_entity_poly.type
_entity_poly.pdbx_seq_one_letter_code
_entity_poly.pdbx_strand_id
1 'polypeptide(L)' 'MGDNSPTEWTDATWNPVTGCTKVSPGYKQCYAERLAVRLQAMGNRRFTSGFDVKLQSFSIPTRQRDI' A
#
# COMPACT_ATOMS: atom_id res chain seq x y z
N MET A 1 0.64 2.51 -7.12
CA MET A 1 0.46 3.96 -6.92
C MET A 1 -0.04 4.49 -8.24
N GLY A 2 -0.99 5.42 -8.19
CA GLY A 2 -1.46 6.14 -9.37
C GLY A 2 -1.45 7.62 -9.06
N ASP A 3 -0.65 8.36 -9.84
CA ASP A 3 -0.84 9.78 -10.11
C ASP A 3 -2.05 9.96 -11.05
N ASN A 4 -2.84 11.02 -10.86
CA ASN A 4 -4.10 11.29 -11.56
C ASN A 4 -5.24 10.33 -11.20
N SER A 5 -5.60 10.28 -9.91
CA SER A 5 -6.77 9.51 -9.48
C SER A 5 -8.04 10.06 -10.14
N PRO A 6 -8.92 9.21 -10.70
CA PRO A 6 -10.19 9.64 -11.30
C PRO A 6 -11.21 10.10 -10.25
N THR A 7 -10.83 10.11 -8.97
CA THR A 7 -11.67 10.56 -7.87
C THR A 7 -11.55 12.07 -7.75
N GLU A 8 -12.66 12.79 -7.90
CA GLU A 8 -12.69 14.24 -8.14
C GLU A 8 -11.98 15.09 -7.07
N TRP A 9 -11.79 14.55 -5.87
CA TRP A 9 -11.20 15.23 -4.72
C TRP A 9 -9.78 14.74 -4.35
N THR A 10 -9.22 13.78 -5.09
CA THR A 10 -7.88 13.23 -4.82
C THR A 10 -7.05 13.24 -6.10
N ASP A 11 -5.87 13.87 -6.07
CA ASP A 11 -4.96 13.88 -7.22
C ASP A 11 -4.14 12.58 -7.32
N ALA A 12 -3.66 12.05 -6.20
CA ALA A 12 -2.86 10.83 -6.17
C ALA A 12 -3.18 9.97 -4.95
N THR A 13 -3.11 8.65 -5.13
CA THR A 13 -3.30 7.69 -4.03
C THR A 13 -1.98 7.00 -3.70
N TRP A 14 -1.60 7.07 -2.43
CA TRP A 14 -0.38 6.47 -1.93
C TRP A 14 -0.65 5.64 -0.67
N ASN A 15 -0.06 4.44 -0.63
CA ASN A 15 -0.07 3.57 0.54
C ASN A 15 1.34 3.54 1.17
N PRO A 16 1.53 4.13 2.37
CA PRO A 16 2.81 4.15 3.08
C PRO A 16 3.19 2.82 3.73
N VAL A 17 2.24 1.89 3.89
CA VAL A 17 2.44 0.68 4.68
C VAL A 17 2.16 -0.56 3.84
N THR A 18 3.05 -1.52 3.90
CA THR A 18 2.79 -2.88 3.38
C THR A 18 2.54 -3.80 4.57
N GLY A 19 1.60 -4.74 4.43
CA GLY A 19 1.34 -5.78 5.44
C GLY A 19 0.37 -5.39 6.56
N CYS A 20 -0.07 -6.39 7.33
CA CYS A 20 -0.82 -6.20 8.59
C CYS A 20 -0.64 -7.41 9.52
N THR A 21 -0.85 -7.19 10.83
CA THR A 21 -0.83 -8.25 11.85
C THR A 21 -2.13 -9.04 11.90
N LYS A 22 -2.02 -10.37 12.05
CA LYS A 22 -3.16 -11.30 12.07
C LYS A 22 -3.86 -11.32 13.44
N VAL A 23 -4.69 -10.31 13.72
CA VAL A 23 -5.35 -10.17 15.03
C VAL A 23 -6.73 -10.82 15.14
N SER A 24 -7.39 -11.11 14.02
CA SER A 24 -8.78 -11.58 14.00
C SER A 24 -9.00 -12.78 13.08
N PRO A 25 -10.02 -13.62 13.33
CA PRO A 25 -10.34 -14.78 12.50
C PRO A 25 -10.75 -14.41 11.06
N GLY A 26 -11.15 -13.15 10.83
CA GLY A 26 -11.40 -12.62 9.48
C GLY A 26 -10.16 -12.56 8.58
N TYR A 27 -8.97 -12.73 9.17
CA TYR A 27 -7.72 -12.75 8.42
C TYR A 27 -7.60 -13.94 7.45
N LYS A 28 -8.28 -15.06 7.72
CA LYS A 28 -8.12 -16.32 6.95
C LYS A 28 -8.33 -16.16 5.43
N GLN A 29 -9.01 -15.11 4.99
CA GLN A 29 -9.29 -14.83 3.58
C GLN A 29 -8.86 -13.40 3.17
N CYS A 30 -7.82 -12.85 3.81
CA CYS A 30 -7.32 -11.51 3.52
C CYS A 30 -6.87 -11.37 2.05
N TYR A 31 -7.55 -10.53 1.29
CA TYR A 31 -7.17 -10.26 -0.11
C TYR A 31 -5.76 -9.65 -0.22
N ALA A 32 -5.39 -8.82 0.76
CA ALA A 32 -4.12 -8.10 0.76
C ALA A 32 -2.93 -9.05 0.94
N GLU A 33 -3.08 -10.14 1.72
CA GLU A 33 -2.05 -11.17 1.88
C GLU A 33 -1.79 -11.89 0.55
N ARG A 34 -2.86 -12.32 -0.13
CA ARG A 34 -2.75 -12.98 -1.45
C ARG A 34 -2.11 -12.06 -2.49
N LEU A 35 -2.50 -10.79 -2.49
CA LEU A 35 -1.92 -9.79 -3.38
C LEU A 35 -0.44 -9.59 -3.11
N ALA A 36 -0.03 -9.53 -1.84
CA ALA A 36 1.38 -9.38 -1.47
C ALA A 36 2.24 -10.56 -1.91
N VAL A 37 1.74 -11.80 -1.76
CA VAL A 37 2.42 -13.00 -2.29
C VAL A 37 2.61 -12.89 -3.81
N ARG A 38 1.57 -12.48 -4.53
CA ARG A 38 1.65 -12.28 -5.98
C ARG A 38 2.66 -11.19 -6.36
N LEU A 39 2.63 -10.05 -5.66
CA LEU A 39 3.53 -8.91 -5.92
C LEU A 39 4.99 -9.25 -5.59
N GLN A 40 5.23 -10.05 -4.54
CA GLN A 40 6.55 -10.56 -4.20
C GLN A 40 7.07 -11.50 -5.29
N ALA A 41 6.24 -12.43 -5.78
CA ALA A 41 6.60 -13.32 -6.89
C ALA A 41 6.89 -12.56 -8.20
N MET A 42 6.23 -11.41 -8.42
CA MET A 42 6.51 -10.51 -9.54
C MET A 42 7.74 -9.60 -9.30
N GLY A 43 8.47 -9.77 -8.20
CA GLY A 43 9.69 -9.01 -7.91
C GLY A 43 9.45 -7.55 -7.50
N ASN A 44 8.25 -7.22 -7.00
CA ASN A 44 7.97 -5.85 -6.55
C ASN A 44 8.83 -5.50 -5.32
N ARG A 45 9.70 -4.48 -5.46
CA ARG A 45 10.63 -4.02 -4.43
C ARG A 45 9.96 -3.65 -3.10
N ARG A 46 8.70 -3.19 -3.14
CA ARG A 46 7.91 -2.84 -1.95
C ARG A 46 7.48 -4.06 -1.14
N PHE A 47 7.38 -5.23 -1.78
CA PHE A 47 6.92 -6.49 -1.19
C PHE A 47 8.06 -7.52 -1.05
N THR A 48 9.31 -7.06 -0.96
CA THR A 48 10.47 -7.93 -0.75
C THR A 48 10.38 -8.73 0.54
N SER A 49 9.86 -8.11 1.61
CA SER A 49 9.54 -8.76 2.89
C SER A 49 8.18 -9.47 2.91
N GLY A 50 7.53 -9.67 1.76
CA GLY A 50 6.22 -10.32 1.67
C GLY A 50 5.09 -9.47 2.26
N PHE A 51 4.28 -10.06 3.14
CA PHE A 51 3.15 -9.41 3.81
C PHE A 51 3.49 -8.88 5.23
N ASP A 52 4.77 -8.78 5.56
CA ASP A 52 5.24 -8.19 6.83
C ASP A 52 4.94 -6.68 6.91
N VAL A 53 4.69 -6.18 8.13
CA VAL A 53 4.38 -4.76 8.35
C VAL A 53 5.63 -3.91 8.14
N LYS A 54 5.68 -3.16 7.03
CA LYS A 54 6.78 -2.25 6.72
C LYS A 54 6.28 -0.87 6.32
N LEU A 55 6.90 0.15 6.92
CA LEU A 55 6.78 1.52 6.45
C LEU A 55 7.66 1.70 5.20
N GLN A 56 7.05 2.14 4.12
CA GLN A 56 7.70 2.45 2.87
C GLN A 56 8.21 3.88 2.91
N SER A 57 9.53 4.06 2.76
CA SER A 57 10.13 5.39 2.66
C SER A 57 9.70 6.04 1.34
N PHE A 58 8.73 6.94 1.41
CA PHE A 58 8.43 7.90 0.37
C PHE A 58 7.83 9.14 1.02
N SER A 59 8.30 10.33 0.63
CA SER A 59 7.71 11.59 1.05
C SER A 59 6.37 11.76 0.36
N ILE A 60 5.31 12.03 1.11
CA ILE A 60 4.04 12.49 0.58
C ILE A 60 4.34 13.74 -0.26
N PRO A 61 3.88 13.87 -1.52
CA PRO A 61 3.87 15.17 -2.17
C PRO A 61 2.94 16.06 -1.36
N THR A 62 3.51 16.87 -0.48
CA THR A 62 2.79 17.86 0.31
C THR A 62 2.23 18.88 -0.65
N ARG A 63 0.95 18.76 -1.03
CA ARG A 63 0.20 19.93 -1.49
C ARG A 63 -0.02 20.79 -0.25
N GLN A 64 0.97 21.65 0.00
CA GLN A 64 0.81 22.82 0.86
C GLN A 64 -0.45 23.52 0.36
N ARG A 65 -1.44 23.69 1.24
CA ARG A 65 -2.66 24.43 0.92
C ARG A 65 -2.25 25.87 0.66
N ASP A 66 -2.12 26.24 -0.61
CA ASP A 66 -2.19 27.63 -1.04
C ASP A 66 -3.68 28.01 -1.16
N ILE A 67 -4.32 28.17 0.00
CA ILE A 67 -5.50 29.02 0.29
C ILE A 67 -5.78 28.96 1.80
#